data_AF-A0A964BIX8-F1
#
_entry.id   AF-A0A964BIX8-F1
#
_cell.length_a   1.000
_cell.length_b   1.000
_cell.length_c   1.000
_cell.angle_alpha   90.00
_cell.angle_beta   90.00
_cell.angle_gamma   90.00
#
_symmetry.space_group_name_H-M   'P 1'
#
loop_
_entity.id
_entity.type
_entity.pdbx_description
1 polymer ?
#
loop_
_entity_poly.entity_id
_entity_poly.type
_entity_poly.pdbx_seq_one_letter_code
_entity_poly.pdbx_strand_id
1 'polypeptide(L)'
;MSRNTNAEPIRGPLSPERALWAAVFEVAIRDLCRADGDKDRRDALRWLGTKDFDFIAWSLGIDADQARDRLRALAARPHADRQAHARQAFGPANPIRQAKRSLRHAA
;
A
#
# COMPACT_ATOMS: atom_id res chain seq x y z
N MET A 1 -21.75 7.84 16.83
CA MET A 1 -20.38 7.46 16.42
C MET A 1 -20.10 8.05 15.05
N SER A 2 -19.42 9.19 15.00
CA SER A 2 -19.18 9.92 13.75
C SER A 2 -18.10 9.23 12.92
N ARG A 3 -18.45 8.77 11.72
CA ARG A 3 -17.49 8.31 10.71
C ARG A 3 -16.82 9.53 10.12
N ASN A 4 -15.52 9.67 10.30
CA ASN A 4 -14.76 10.78 9.74
C ASN A 4 -14.53 10.51 8.24
N THR A 5 -15.44 10.97 7.39
CA THR A 5 -15.51 10.69 5.94
C THR A 5 -14.75 11.67 5.06
N ASN A 6 -13.65 12.25 5.52
CA ASN A 6 -12.75 13.03 4.67
C ASN A 6 -11.31 12.81 5.12
N ALA A 7 -10.69 11.72 4.64
CA ALA A 7 -9.24 11.66 4.62
C ALA A 7 -8.78 12.70 3.58
N GLU A 8 -8.54 13.94 4.03
CA GLU A 8 -7.95 14.96 3.17
C GLU A 8 -6.64 14.40 2.60
N PRO A 9 -6.37 14.63 1.29
CA PRO A 9 -5.10 14.22 0.73
C PRO A 9 -3.99 14.89 1.54
N ILE A 10 -3.04 14.09 2.03
CA ILE A 10 -1.97 14.58 2.91
C ILE A 10 -1.18 15.63 2.14
N ARG A 11 -1.41 16.92 2.48
CA ARG A 11 -0.70 18.06 1.91
C ARG A 11 0.50 18.36 2.81
N GLY A 12 1.66 17.85 2.41
CA GLY A 12 2.93 18.08 3.10
C GLY A 12 3.90 16.92 2.88
N PRO A 13 5.20 17.11 3.18
CA PRO A 13 6.13 15.99 3.17
C PRO A 13 5.70 14.94 4.20
N LEU A 14 5.61 13.68 3.79
CA LEU A 14 5.35 12.60 4.73
C LEU A 14 6.49 12.55 5.75
N SER A 15 6.17 12.37 7.03
CA SER A 15 7.19 12.16 8.05
C SER A 15 8.06 10.96 7.66
N PRO A 16 9.35 10.93 8.05
CA PRO A 16 10.24 9.81 7.73
C PRO A 16 9.64 8.44 8.07
N GLU A 17 8.92 8.37 9.19
CA GLU A 17 8.17 7.19 9.63
C GLU A 17 7.05 6.80 8.64
N ARG A 18 6.21 7.75 8.22
CA ARG A 18 5.16 7.46 7.23
C ARG A 18 5.75 7.06 5.89
N ALA A 19 6.90 7.61 5.52
CA ALA A 19 7.58 7.23 4.29
C ALA A 19 8.18 5.81 4.36
N LEU A 20 8.67 5.39 5.52
CA LEU A 20 9.06 4.00 5.78
C LEU A 20 7.86 3.06 5.62
N TRP A 21 6.74 3.36 6.27
CA TRP A 21 5.52 2.53 6.17
C TRP A 21 4.98 2.45 4.76
N ALA A 22 5.08 3.56 4.03
CA ALA A 22 4.72 3.61 2.63
C ALA A 22 5.60 2.67 1.79
N ALA A 23 6.91 2.65 2.04
CA ALA A 23 7.84 1.74 1.36
C ALA A 23 7.54 0.26 1.67
N VAL A 24 7.21 -0.08 2.93
CA VAL A 24 6.80 -1.44 3.32
C VAL A 24 5.54 -1.87 2.55
N PHE A 25 4.55 -0.98 2.47
CA PHE A 25 3.31 -1.24 1.72
C PHE A 25 3.56 -1.46 0.22
N GLU A 26 4.53 -0.74 -0.36
CA GLU A 26 4.93 -0.91 -1.76
C GLU A 26 5.62 -2.24 -2.04
N VAL A 27 6.43 -2.73 -1.09
CA VAL A 27 7.05 -4.06 -1.18
C VAL A 27 5.97 -5.14 -1.21
N ALA A 28 4.97 -5.05 -0.33
CA ALA A 28 3.85 -6.00 -0.34
C ALA A 28 3.11 -6.01 -1.69
N ILE A 29 2.84 -4.85 -2.30
CA ILE A 29 2.24 -4.78 -3.65
C ILE A 29 3.13 -5.48 -4.70
N ARG A 30 4.45 -5.25 -4.64
CA ARG A 30 5.40 -5.87 -5.56
C ARG A 30 5.41 -7.39 -5.42
N ASP A 31 5.40 -7.90 -4.19
CA ASP A 31 5.41 -9.33 -3.91
C ASP A 31 4.11 -10.00 -4.39
N LEU A 32 2.97 -9.32 -4.26
CA LEU A 32 1.69 -9.79 -4.84
C LEU A 32 1.70 -9.82 -6.38
N CYS A 33 2.52 -8.97 -7.01
CA CYS A 33 2.67 -8.89 -8.46
C CYS A 33 3.73 -9.83 -9.04
N ARG A 34 4.53 -10.53 -8.22
CA ARG A 34 5.57 -11.44 -8.74
C ARG A 34 4.98 -12.60 -9.55
N ALA A 35 5.65 -12.91 -10.67
CA ALA A 35 5.32 -14.03 -11.55
C ALA A 35 5.72 -15.37 -10.92
N ASP A 36 6.97 -15.43 -10.46
CA ASP A 36 7.62 -16.61 -9.92
C ASP A 36 7.76 -16.44 -8.41
N GLY A 37 7.03 -17.25 -7.65
CA GLY A 37 7.07 -17.21 -6.19
C GLY A 37 5.69 -17.33 -5.56
N ASP A 38 5.16 -18.56 -5.53
CA ASP A 38 3.98 -18.85 -4.71
C ASP A 38 4.26 -18.59 -3.23
N LYS A 39 5.53 -18.65 -2.80
CA LYS A 39 5.93 -18.29 -1.44
C LYS A 39 5.75 -16.79 -1.17
N ASP A 40 6.41 -15.91 -1.92
CA ASP A 40 6.35 -14.46 -1.68
C ASP A 40 4.91 -13.92 -1.74
N ARG A 41 4.11 -14.41 -2.70
CA ARG A 41 2.70 -14.05 -2.79
C ARG A 41 1.91 -14.53 -1.57
N ARG A 42 2.12 -15.77 -1.11
CA ARG A 42 1.43 -16.31 0.09
C ARG A 42 1.88 -15.59 1.36
N ASP A 43 3.16 -15.26 1.48
CA ASP A 43 3.71 -14.52 2.61
C ASP A 43 3.12 -13.10 2.65
N ALA A 44 3.04 -12.42 1.50
CA ALA A 44 2.36 -11.13 1.38
C ALA A 44 0.86 -11.23 1.74
N LEU A 45 0.14 -12.24 1.24
CA LEU A 45 -1.27 -12.48 1.59
C LEU A 45 -1.48 -12.78 3.08
N ARG A 46 -0.57 -13.54 3.69
CA ARG A 46 -0.57 -13.84 5.13
C ARG A 46 -0.34 -12.57 5.94
N TRP A 47 0.60 -11.73 5.52
CA TRP A 47 0.90 -10.46 6.15
C TRP A 47 -0.31 -9.51 6.15
N LEU A 48 -1.15 -9.50 5.10
CA LEU A 48 -2.40 -8.71 5.10
C LEU A 48 -3.35 -9.08 6.27
N GLY A 49 -3.22 -10.28 6.84
CA GLY A 49 -4.01 -10.74 7.98
C GLY A 49 -3.42 -10.40 9.35
N THR A 50 -2.27 -9.72 9.43
CA THR A 50 -1.62 -9.41 10.71
C THR A 50 -1.99 -8.02 11.22
N LYS A 51 -1.73 -7.79 12.51
CA LYS A 51 -1.88 -6.48 13.15
C LYS A 51 -0.88 -5.45 12.62
N ASP A 52 0.25 -5.90 12.07
CA ASP A 52 1.26 -5.00 11.48
C ASP A 52 0.67 -4.28 10.26
N PHE A 53 -0.15 -4.97 9.47
CA PHE A 53 -0.87 -4.35 8.37
C PHE A 53 -1.84 -3.27 8.86
N ASP A 54 -2.61 -3.54 9.91
CA ASP A 54 -3.54 -2.56 10.50
C ASP A 54 -2.79 -1.31 10.98
N PHE A 55 -1.66 -1.51 11.67
CA PHE A 55 -0.81 -0.42 12.13
C PHE A 55 -0.25 0.42 10.97
N ILE A 56 0.23 -0.22 9.91
CA ILE A 56 0.75 0.46 8.73
C ILE A 56 -0.35 1.22 7.99
N ALA A 57 -1.52 0.61 7.79
CA ALA A 57 -2.67 1.25 7.15
C ALA A 57 -3.13 2.48 7.95
N TRP A 58 -3.25 2.35 9.27
CA TRP A 58 -3.56 3.46 10.17
C TRP A 58 -2.51 4.58 10.09
N SER A 59 -1.22 4.23 10.12
CA SER A 59 -0.10 5.19 10.02
C SER A 59 -0.08 5.94 8.69
N LEU A 60 -0.58 5.30 7.63
CA LEU A 60 -0.71 5.91 6.31
C LEU A 60 -2.02 6.72 6.17
N GLY A 61 -2.97 6.60 7.09
CA GLY A 61 -4.29 7.21 7.00
C GLY A 61 -5.19 6.51 5.98
N ILE A 62 -4.98 5.20 5.78
CA ILE A 62 -5.70 4.36 4.83
C ILE A 62 -6.65 3.45 5.60
N ASP A 63 -7.86 3.24 5.08
CA ASP A 63 -8.78 2.24 5.59
C ASP A 63 -8.20 0.83 5.35
N ALA A 64 -7.91 0.12 6.45
CA ALA A 64 -7.24 -1.18 6.41
C ALA A 64 -8.07 -2.24 5.67
N ASP A 65 -9.38 -2.27 5.87
CA ASP A 65 -10.25 -3.28 5.26
C ASP A 65 -10.40 -3.02 3.77
N GLN A 66 -10.59 -1.76 3.37
CA GLN A 66 -10.60 -1.39 1.95
C GLN A 66 -9.26 -1.69 1.27
N ALA A 67 -8.14 -1.45 1.97
CA ALA A 67 -6.81 -1.76 1.46
C ALA A 67 -6.59 -3.27 1.30
N ARG A 68 -7.00 -4.09 2.27
CA ARG A 68 -6.98 -5.56 2.19
C ARG A 68 -7.75 -6.05 0.98
N ASP A 69 -8.99 -5.57 0.81
CA ASP A 69 -9.86 -6.01 -0.29
C ASP A 69 -9.24 -5.70 -1.65
N ARG A 70 -8.68 -4.49 -1.82
CA ARG A 70 -7.96 -4.12 -3.04
C ARG A 70 -6.72 -4.98 -3.29
N LEU A 71 -5.93 -5.28 -2.26
CA LEU A 71 -4.72 -6.10 -2.38
C LEU A 71 -5.03 -7.58 -2.64
N ARG A 72 -6.09 -8.12 -2.02
CA ARG A 72 -6.58 -9.48 -2.31
C ARG A 72 -7.12 -9.59 -3.73
N ALA A 73 -7.90 -8.60 -4.17
CA ALA A 73 -8.39 -8.54 -5.54
C ALA A 73 -7.25 -8.44 -6.56
N LEU A 74 -6.19 -7.71 -6.23
CA LEU A 74 -4.96 -7.66 -7.04
C LEU A 74 -4.30 -9.05 -7.14
N ALA A 75 -4.15 -9.75 -6.02
CA ALA A 75 -3.50 -11.06 -5.95
C ALA A 75 -4.27 -12.16 -6.72
N ALA A 76 -5.60 -12.05 -6.76
CA ALA A 76 -6.50 -12.97 -7.45
C ALA A 76 -6.48 -12.83 -8.98
N ARG A 77 -5.94 -11.74 -9.52
CA ARG A 77 -5.91 -11.49 -10.97
C ARG A 77 -4.87 -12.34 -11.70
N PRO A 78 -5.04 -12.56 -13.03
CA PRO A 78 -3.99 -13.10 -13.88
C PRO A 78 -2.71 -12.27 -13.76
N HIS A 79 -1.55 -12.93 -13.70
CA HIS A 79 -0.26 -12.25 -13.51
C HIS A 79 -0.03 -11.10 -14.50
N ALA A 80 -0.37 -11.31 -15.77
CA ALA A 80 -0.23 -10.32 -16.84
C ALA A 80 -0.93 -8.97 -16.53
N ASP A 81 -2.01 -9.00 -15.74
CA ASP A 81 -2.84 -7.82 -15.46
C ASP A 81 -2.49 -7.14 -14.13
N ARG A 82 -1.78 -7.82 -13.23
CA ARG A 82 -1.55 -7.33 -11.86
C ARG A 82 -0.81 -6.00 -11.85
N GLN A 83 0.25 -5.88 -12.64
CA GLN A 83 1.08 -4.66 -12.63
C GLN A 83 0.31 -3.44 -13.19
N ALA A 84 -0.48 -3.64 -14.25
CA ALA A 84 -1.33 -2.59 -14.81
C ALA A 84 -2.38 -2.14 -13.78
N HIS A 85 -2.98 -3.09 -13.07
CA HIS A 85 -4.00 -2.79 -12.08
C HIS A 85 -3.44 -2.17 -10.80
N ALA A 86 -2.26 -2.59 -10.34
CA ALA A 86 -1.58 -1.97 -9.21
C ALA A 86 -1.31 -0.48 -9.50
N ARG A 87 -0.95 -0.13 -10.74
CA ARG A 87 -0.78 1.26 -11.17
C ARG A 87 -2.09 2.05 -11.22
N GLN A 88 -3.23 1.40 -11.47
CA GLN A 88 -4.54 2.07 -11.45
C GLN A 88 -5.07 2.22 -10.02
N ALA A 89 -4.98 1.17 -9.20
CA ALA A 89 -5.47 1.14 -7.83
C ALA A 89 -4.61 1.97 -6.87
N PHE A 90 -3.32 2.06 -7.15
CA PHE A 90 -2.30 2.73 -6.32
C PHE A 90 -1.47 3.72 -7.15
N GLY A 91 -2.09 4.39 -8.13
CA GLY A 91 -1.48 5.29 -9.12
C GLY A 91 -0.91 6.61 -8.59
N PRO A 92 -0.65 7.64 -9.42
CA PRO A 92 0.18 8.81 -9.06
C PRO A 92 -0.28 9.65 -7.85
N ALA A 93 -1.54 9.53 -7.41
CA ALA A 93 -2.04 10.09 -6.14
C ALA A 93 -1.73 9.22 -4.91
N ASN A 94 -0.90 8.18 -5.09
CA ASN A 94 -0.56 7.24 -4.04
C ASN A 94 0.33 7.94 -3.00
N PRO A 95 -0.07 7.94 -1.73
CA PRO A 95 0.73 8.51 -0.65
C PRO A 95 2.16 7.96 -0.66
N ILE A 96 2.40 6.75 -1.19
CA ILE A 96 3.74 6.16 -1.29
C ILE A 96 4.67 6.85 -2.30
N ARG A 97 4.16 7.23 -3.48
CA ARG A 97 4.95 8.05 -4.43
C ARG A 97 5.21 9.43 -3.87
N GLN A 98 4.22 9.99 -3.15
CA GLN A 98 4.36 11.27 -2.47
C GLN A 98 5.45 11.17 -1.38
N ALA A 99 5.51 10.07 -0.62
CA ALA A 99 6.50 9.82 0.42
C ALA A 99 7.92 9.73 -0.12
N LYS A 100 8.11 8.99 -1.22
CA LYS A 100 9.39 8.92 -1.94
C LYS A 100 9.85 10.27 -2.44
N ARG A 101 8.93 11.12 -2.90
CA ARG A 101 9.25 12.48 -3.34
C ARG A 101 9.65 13.36 -2.15
N SER A 102 8.96 13.24 -1.02
CA SER A 102 9.30 13.95 0.22
C SER A 102 10.68 13.56 0.77
N LEU A 103 11.03 12.27 0.76
CA LEU A 103 12.35 11.81 1.21
C LEU A 103 13.51 12.32 0.35
N ARG A 104 13.31 12.50 -0.96
CA ARG A 104 14.35 13.05 -1.86
C ARG A 104 14.60 14.54 -1.68
N HIS A 105 13.67 15.27 -1.09
CA HIS A 105 13.79 16.71 -0.84
C HIS A 105 14.12 17.04 0.61
N ALA A 106 14.25 16.03 1.47
CA ALA A 106 14.59 16.17 2.90
C ALA A 106 16.07 15.86 3.20
N ALA A 107 16.89 15.61 2.17
CA ALA A 107 18.33 15.42 2.22
C ALA A 107 19.02 16.54 1.44
#